data_AF-A0A2M8BLK9-F1
#
_entry.id   AF-A0A2M8BLK9-F1
#
_cell.length_a   1.000
_cell.length_b   1.000
_cell.length_c   1.000
_cell.angle_alpha   90.00
_cell.angle_beta   90.00
_cell.angle_gamma   90.00
#
_symmetry.space_group_name_H-M   'P 1'
#
loop_
_entity.id
_entity.type
_entity.pdbx_description
1 polymer ?
#
loop_
_entity_poly.entity_id
_entity_poly.type
_entity_poly.pdbx_seq_one_letter_code
_entity_poly.pdbx_strand_id
1 'polypeptide(L)'
;MSLGAAVSLVDVYAASNRAGVSLNNHFHYGGNVWSATGSYPQVLRKPAFYAVKLLNAYTAGEMVGCTLTDVGTYDNALSGETGVPLVACYPYRDGTTWSVLLVNRDVTAAHDIVIARRFAPVRRVRLAGSDINANNEQSEVVTLLVDTLSGAFEASISETLPPFSATVLVLSEVEVGPQPDVDPDTGPTDVTGSDATTGADNTSQPDAALDGTSSQDVWGDTLVDDGVKPSKSGDDGCGCTLWGSPQGGRAPVLVLFGAWGFVAWRRRR
;
A
#
# COMPACT_ATOMS: atom_id res chain seq x y z
N MET A 1 13.13 -3.72 1.22
CA MET A 1 12.07 -2.78 1.67
C MET A 1 11.42 -3.38 2.90
N SER A 2 11.13 -2.62 3.95
CA SER A 2 10.47 -3.14 5.15
C SER A 2 8.93 -3.01 5.12
N LEU A 3 8.23 -3.61 6.09
CA LEU A 3 6.81 -3.38 6.36
C LEU A 3 6.52 -1.88 6.53
N GLY A 4 7.40 -1.21 7.30
CA GLY A 4 7.67 0.22 7.35
C GLY A 4 7.35 0.95 6.04
N ALA A 5 8.25 0.74 5.11
CA ALA A 5 8.18 1.38 3.81
C ALA A 5 6.97 0.92 2.97
N ALA A 6 6.47 -0.30 3.16
CA ALA A 6 5.29 -0.80 2.43
C ALA A 6 3.98 -0.14 2.88
N VAL A 7 3.77 0.08 4.19
CA VAL A 7 2.60 0.82 4.69
C VAL A 7 2.69 2.29 4.27
N SER A 8 3.88 2.90 4.34
CA SER A 8 4.09 4.27 3.82
C SER A 8 3.81 4.37 2.32
N LEU A 9 4.20 3.36 1.53
CA LEU A 9 3.89 3.29 0.10
C LEU A 9 2.38 3.28 -0.14
N VAL A 10 1.64 2.43 0.59
CA VAL A 10 0.17 2.36 0.51
C VAL A 10 -0.46 3.71 0.84
N ASP A 11 -0.02 4.34 1.93
CA ASP A 11 -0.54 5.63 2.38
C ASP A 11 -0.27 6.76 1.37
N VAL A 12 0.95 6.85 0.86
CA VAL A 12 1.33 7.86 -0.14
C VAL A 12 0.54 7.66 -1.43
N TYR A 13 0.39 6.43 -1.92
CA TYR A 13 -0.36 6.18 -3.15
C TYR A 13 -1.84 6.49 -2.99
N ALA A 14 -2.44 6.14 -1.84
CA ALA A 14 -3.82 6.50 -1.54
C ALA A 14 -4.00 8.01 -1.36
N ALA A 15 -3.05 8.71 -0.73
CA ALA A 15 -3.06 10.17 -0.64
C ALA A 15 -2.93 10.84 -2.01
N SER A 16 -2.11 10.29 -2.91
CA SER A 16 -1.99 10.73 -4.31
C SER A 16 -3.30 10.52 -5.08
N ASN A 17 -3.97 9.38 -4.89
CA ASN A 17 -5.30 9.12 -5.46
C ASN A 17 -6.32 10.19 -4.99
N ARG A 18 -6.29 10.55 -3.69
CA ARG A 18 -7.11 11.64 -3.14
C ARG A 18 -6.83 12.99 -3.76
N ALA A 19 -5.58 13.23 -4.16
CA ALA A 19 -5.16 14.44 -4.86
C ALA A 19 -5.47 14.42 -6.38
N GLY A 20 -6.08 13.34 -6.89
CA GLY A 20 -6.47 13.19 -8.29
C GLY A 20 -5.41 12.52 -9.18
N VAL A 21 -4.34 11.97 -8.61
CA VAL A 21 -3.37 11.17 -9.35
C VAL A 21 -3.93 9.76 -9.52
N SER A 22 -4.33 9.38 -10.72
CA SER A 22 -4.98 8.08 -11.00
C SER A 22 -4.01 6.93 -11.26
N LEU A 23 -2.75 7.22 -11.55
CA LEU A 23 -1.73 6.23 -11.86
C LEU A 23 -0.49 6.47 -11.00
N ASN A 24 -0.20 5.53 -10.12
CA ASN A 24 1.05 5.49 -9.36
C ASN A 24 1.89 4.32 -9.85
N ASN A 25 3.11 4.61 -10.31
CA ASN A 25 4.01 3.59 -10.85
C ASN A 25 5.11 3.26 -9.83
N HIS A 26 5.21 1.99 -9.45
CA HIS A 26 6.33 1.50 -8.65
C HIS A 26 7.45 1.01 -9.57
N PHE A 27 8.43 1.86 -9.88
CA PHE A 27 9.46 1.58 -10.89
C PHE A 27 10.58 0.63 -10.44
N HIS A 28 10.60 0.22 -9.18
CA HIS A 28 11.68 -0.59 -8.63
C HIS A 28 11.34 -2.09 -8.71
N TYR A 29 11.86 -2.73 -9.76
CA TYR A 29 11.86 -4.18 -9.92
C TYR A 29 13.31 -4.70 -9.82
N GLY A 30 13.53 -5.79 -9.09
CA GLY A 30 14.83 -6.45 -8.98
C GLY A 30 15.79 -5.81 -7.97
N GLY A 31 16.11 -6.58 -6.93
CA GLY A 31 17.33 -6.53 -6.12
C GLY A 31 17.63 -5.32 -5.23
N ASN A 32 17.18 -4.11 -5.57
CA ASN A 32 17.45 -2.93 -4.74
C ASN A 32 16.58 -2.91 -3.46
N VAL A 33 16.94 -2.03 -2.52
CA VAL A 33 16.29 -1.94 -1.20
C VAL A 33 14.85 -1.44 -1.26
N TRP A 34 14.43 -0.79 -2.34
CA TRP A 34 13.08 -0.26 -2.59
C TRP A 34 12.26 -1.13 -3.56
N SER A 35 12.84 -2.20 -4.09
CA SER A 35 12.19 -3.05 -5.08
C SER A 35 11.00 -3.82 -4.52
N ALA A 36 10.02 -4.11 -5.37
CA ALA A 36 8.95 -5.05 -5.07
C ALA A 36 9.46 -6.51 -4.98
N THR A 37 10.59 -6.81 -5.60
CA THR A 37 11.16 -8.15 -5.65
C THR A 37 12.63 -8.19 -5.26
N GLY A 38 13.10 -9.37 -4.83
CA GLY A 38 14.50 -9.72 -4.60
C GLY A 38 15.35 -9.70 -5.86
N SER A 39 16.65 -9.92 -5.71
CA SER A 39 17.57 -10.10 -6.85
C SER A 39 17.34 -11.45 -7.50
N TYR A 40 17.62 -11.54 -8.81
CA TYR A 40 17.81 -12.83 -9.45
C TYR A 40 19.01 -13.56 -8.82
N PRO A 41 18.99 -14.91 -8.65
CA PRO A 41 17.93 -15.84 -9.07
C PRO A 41 16.81 -16.05 -8.06
N GLN A 42 17.00 -15.72 -6.78
CA GLN A 42 15.98 -15.91 -5.74
C GLN A 42 15.03 -14.71 -5.68
N VAL A 43 14.19 -14.55 -6.71
CA VAL A 43 13.22 -13.44 -6.85
C VAL A 43 12.13 -13.52 -5.78
N LEU A 44 12.46 -13.19 -4.53
CA LEU A 44 11.54 -13.17 -3.39
C LEU A 44 10.59 -11.98 -3.49
N ARG A 45 9.36 -12.13 -3.00
CA ARG A 45 8.38 -11.04 -2.90
C ARG A 45 8.70 -10.18 -1.68
N LYS A 46 9.09 -8.92 -1.93
CA LYS A 46 9.36 -7.94 -0.86
C LYS A 46 8.04 -7.29 -0.42
N PRO A 47 7.99 -6.64 0.76
CA PRO A 47 6.80 -5.93 1.24
C PRO A 47 6.15 -4.97 0.22
N ALA A 48 6.92 -4.32 -0.66
CA ALA A 48 6.37 -3.49 -1.74
C ALA A 48 5.44 -4.27 -2.69
N PHE A 49 5.76 -5.54 -2.99
CA PHE A 49 4.90 -6.39 -3.80
C PHE A 49 3.51 -6.53 -3.15
N TYR A 50 3.48 -6.80 -1.85
CA TYR A 50 2.24 -6.96 -1.10
C TYR A 50 1.48 -5.65 -0.92
N ALA A 51 2.16 -4.53 -0.73
CA ALA A 51 1.55 -3.19 -0.73
C ALA A 51 0.88 -2.87 -2.07
N VAL A 52 1.56 -3.13 -3.19
CA VAL A 52 1.01 -2.92 -4.53
C VAL A 52 -0.13 -3.90 -4.82
N LYS A 53 -0.02 -5.17 -4.40
CA LYS A 53 -1.11 -6.16 -4.48
C LYS A 53 -2.32 -5.71 -3.66
N LEU A 54 -2.12 -5.17 -2.46
CA LEU A 54 -3.20 -4.65 -1.60
C LEU A 54 -4.01 -3.57 -2.32
N LEU A 55 -3.31 -2.58 -2.90
CA LEU A 55 -3.95 -1.49 -3.64
C LEU A 55 -4.64 -2.01 -4.90
N ASN A 56 -3.94 -2.75 -5.75
CA ASN A 56 -4.45 -3.11 -7.07
C ASN A 56 -5.60 -4.14 -7.02
N ALA A 57 -5.56 -5.08 -6.09
CA ALA A 57 -6.56 -6.14 -6.03
C ALA A 57 -7.75 -5.81 -5.14
N TYR A 58 -7.57 -4.93 -4.15
CA TYR A 58 -8.59 -4.69 -3.12
C TYR A 58 -9.02 -3.22 -3.01
N THR A 59 -8.49 -2.31 -3.81
CA THR A 59 -9.08 -0.97 -3.96
C THR A 59 -9.62 -0.81 -5.37
N ALA A 60 -10.90 -0.48 -5.49
CA ALA A 60 -11.57 -0.32 -6.77
C ALA A 60 -12.63 0.79 -6.70
N GLY A 61 -12.83 1.46 -7.83
CA GLY A 61 -13.82 2.52 -7.99
C GLY A 61 -13.32 3.93 -7.70
N GLU A 62 -14.26 4.85 -7.53
CA GLU A 62 -13.97 6.27 -7.29
C GLU A 62 -13.65 6.50 -5.81
N MET A 63 -12.59 7.27 -5.53
CA MET A 63 -12.31 7.67 -4.16
C MET A 63 -13.36 8.67 -3.66
N VAL A 64 -13.89 8.41 -2.48
CA VAL A 64 -14.89 9.28 -1.82
C VAL A 64 -14.32 9.89 -0.54
N GLY A 65 -15.01 10.90 -0.01
CA GLY A 65 -14.58 11.59 1.21
C GLY A 65 -14.75 10.74 2.47
N CYS A 66 -13.75 10.82 3.36
CA CYS A 66 -13.80 10.25 4.69
C CYS A 66 -13.48 11.32 5.73
N THR A 67 -14.25 11.34 6.83
CA THR A 67 -13.96 12.15 8.01
C THR A 67 -13.64 11.21 9.17
N LEU A 68 -12.52 11.49 9.83
CA LEU A 68 -12.11 10.83 11.06
C LEU A 68 -12.31 11.80 12.21
N THR A 69 -12.94 11.33 13.30
CA THR A 69 -13.00 12.09 14.57
C THR A 69 -12.18 11.39 15.64
N ASP A 70 -11.75 12.17 16.63
CA ASP A 70 -11.04 11.66 17.81
C ASP A 70 -9.72 10.95 17.47
N VAL A 71 -9.11 11.33 16.34
CA VAL A 71 -7.79 10.85 15.92
C VAL A 71 -6.71 11.75 16.51
N GLY A 72 -5.83 11.14 17.30
CA GLY A 72 -4.61 11.82 17.73
C GLY A 72 -3.72 12.14 16.54
N THR A 73 -2.84 13.12 16.69
CA THR A 73 -1.88 13.52 15.66
C THR A 73 -0.45 13.32 16.14
N TYR A 74 0.49 13.27 15.20
CA TYR A 74 1.91 13.39 15.48
C TYR A 74 2.54 14.50 14.65
N ASP A 75 3.64 15.02 15.16
CA ASP A 75 4.53 15.93 14.45
C ASP A 75 5.81 15.16 14.12
N ASN A 76 6.29 15.30 12.88
CA ASN A 76 7.53 14.69 12.45
C ASN A 76 8.58 15.78 12.22
N ALA A 77 9.48 15.93 13.20
CA ALA A 77 10.56 16.91 13.14
C ALA A 77 11.52 16.70 11.95
N LEU A 78 11.64 15.48 11.42
CA LEU A 78 12.53 15.16 10.30
C LEU A 78 11.94 15.59 8.94
N SER A 79 10.63 15.39 8.74
CA SER A 79 9.95 15.83 7.52
C SER A 79 9.41 17.27 7.62
N GLY A 80 9.33 17.83 8.83
CA GLY A 80 8.70 19.13 9.10
C GLY A 80 7.17 19.08 9.09
N GLU A 81 6.57 17.89 8.97
CA GLU A 81 5.13 17.72 8.98
C GLU A 81 4.58 17.89 10.40
N THR A 82 3.48 18.63 10.53
CA THR A 82 2.82 18.89 11.81
C THR A 82 1.34 18.52 11.72
N GLY A 83 0.77 18.06 12.83
CA GLY A 83 -0.64 17.70 12.94
C GLY A 83 -1.05 16.53 12.04
N VAL A 84 -0.13 15.61 11.72
CA VAL A 84 -0.44 14.47 10.85
C VAL A 84 -1.31 13.49 11.63
N PRO A 85 -2.51 13.11 11.13
CA PRO A 85 -3.37 12.15 11.82
C PRO A 85 -2.68 10.80 11.97
N LEU A 86 -2.74 10.20 13.17
CA LEU A 86 -2.20 8.86 13.44
C LEU A 86 -2.91 7.77 12.63
N VAL A 87 -4.16 8.01 12.22
CA VAL A 87 -4.94 7.11 11.37
C VAL A 87 -5.32 7.83 10.09
N ALA A 88 -5.26 7.13 8.97
CA ALA A 88 -5.76 7.58 7.67
C ALA A 88 -6.89 6.67 7.17
N CYS A 89 -7.78 7.26 6.38
CA CYS A 89 -8.94 6.58 5.80
C CYS A 89 -9.10 7.01 4.35
N TYR A 90 -9.14 6.02 3.44
CA TYR A 90 -9.27 6.20 2.01
C TYR A 90 -10.33 5.24 1.46
N PRO A 91 -11.61 5.65 1.44
CA PRO A 91 -12.67 4.84 0.88
C PRO A 91 -12.74 4.99 -0.64
N TYR A 92 -12.94 3.87 -1.31
CA TYR A 92 -13.22 3.77 -2.72
C TYR A 92 -14.60 3.14 -2.91
N ARG A 93 -15.39 3.64 -3.85
CA ARG A 93 -16.74 3.14 -4.14
C ARG A 93 -16.85 2.72 -5.59
N ASP A 94 -17.29 1.49 -5.80
CA ASP A 94 -17.67 0.94 -7.10
C ASP A 94 -19.08 0.37 -7.01
N GLY A 95 -20.07 1.11 -7.54
CA GLY A 95 -21.48 0.78 -7.38
C GLY A 95 -21.90 0.65 -5.91
N THR A 96 -22.31 -0.55 -5.51
CA THR A 96 -22.73 -0.89 -4.13
C THR A 96 -21.57 -1.38 -3.26
N THR A 97 -20.39 -1.56 -3.82
CA THR A 97 -19.21 -2.06 -3.11
C THR A 97 -18.33 -0.90 -2.66
N TRP A 98 -17.84 -1.00 -1.43
CA TRP A 98 -16.93 -0.06 -0.81
C TRP A 98 -15.64 -0.77 -0.43
N SER A 99 -14.50 -0.21 -0.82
CA SER A 99 -13.19 -0.64 -0.34
C SER A 99 -12.65 0.45 0.58
N VAL A 100 -12.69 0.22 1.88
CA VAL A 100 -12.23 1.19 2.88
C VAL A 100 -10.81 0.85 3.29
N LEU A 101 -9.84 1.54 2.72
CA LEU A 101 -8.44 1.43 3.13
C LEU A 101 -8.21 2.27 4.40
N LEU A 102 -7.79 1.61 5.46
CA LEU A 102 -7.44 2.18 6.75
C LEU A 102 -5.93 2.00 6.98
N VAL A 103 -5.25 3.06 7.37
CA VAL A 103 -3.82 3.03 7.69
C VAL A 103 -3.62 3.51 9.11
N ASN A 104 -2.93 2.71 9.94
CA ASN A 104 -2.42 3.16 11.22
C ASN A 104 -0.96 3.56 11.05
N ARG A 105 -0.65 4.85 11.23
CA ARG A 105 0.70 5.43 11.17
C ARG A 105 1.43 5.35 12.51
N ASP A 106 0.72 5.04 13.59
CA ASP A 106 1.31 4.91 14.93
C ASP A 106 2.21 3.69 14.98
N VAL A 107 3.50 3.91 15.25
CA VAL A 107 4.51 2.83 15.29
C VAL A 107 4.45 2.00 16.57
N THR A 108 3.67 2.44 17.57
CA THR A 108 3.65 1.83 18.90
C THR A 108 2.29 1.34 19.35
N ALA A 109 1.22 2.05 18.99
CA ALA A 109 -0.12 1.76 19.51
C ALA A 109 -1.07 1.24 18.43
N ALA A 110 -1.91 0.28 18.83
CA ALA A 110 -3.08 -0.08 18.06
C ALA A 110 -4.17 1.00 18.20
N HIS A 111 -5.04 1.09 17.19
CA HIS A 111 -6.19 2.00 17.20
C HIS A 111 -7.46 1.24 16.85
N ASP A 112 -8.48 1.36 17.69
CA ASP A 112 -9.81 0.82 17.43
C ASP A 112 -10.61 1.81 16.60
N ILE A 113 -11.12 1.35 15.47
CA ILE A 113 -11.88 2.12 14.49
C ILE A 113 -13.31 1.63 14.47
N VAL A 114 -14.26 2.56 14.40
CA VAL A 114 -15.69 2.27 14.21
C VAL A 114 -16.18 2.98 12.97
N ILE A 115 -16.67 2.20 12.01
CA ILE A 115 -17.41 2.69 10.85
C ILE A 115 -18.88 2.75 11.26
N ALA A 116 -19.37 3.93 11.62
CA ALA A 116 -20.75 4.15 12.07
C ALA A 116 -21.72 4.32 10.90
N ARG A 117 -21.69 3.35 9.99
CA ARG A 117 -22.64 3.26 8.88
C ARG A 117 -22.99 1.80 8.67
N ARG A 118 -24.26 1.56 8.36
CA ARG A 118 -24.77 0.21 8.10
C ARG A 118 -24.22 -0.33 6.78
N PHE A 119 -23.48 -1.43 6.85
CA PHE A 119 -22.93 -2.15 5.71
C PHE A 119 -22.91 -3.65 6.00
N ALA A 120 -22.81 -4.44 4.94
CA ALA A 120 -22.45 -5.85 5.02
C ALA A 120 -20.93 -5.99 4.83
N PRO A 121 -20.14 -6.35 5.85
CA PRO A 121 -18.71 -6.56 5.69
C PRO A 121 -18.47 -7.90 4.99
N VAL A 122 -17.75 -7.87 3.86
CA VAL A 122 -17.54 -9.03 3.00
C VAL A 122 -16.14 -9.60 3.19
N ARG A 123 -15.13 -8.74 3.33
CA ARG A 123 -13.73 -9.17 3.41
C ARG A 123 -12.89 -8.19 4.20
N ARG A 124 -11.89 -8.69 4.91
CA ARG A 124 -10.78 -7.92 5.48
C ARG A 124 -9.49 -8.39 4.84
N VAL A 125 -8.67 -7.46 4.36
CA VAL A 125 -7.33 -7.75 3.85
C VAL A 125 -6.33 -6.89 4.59
N ARG A 126 -5.34 -7.50 5.23
CA ARG A 126 -4.35 -6.79 6.04
C ARG A 126 -2.95 -7.06 5.53
N LEU A 127 -2.17 -6.00 5.33
CA LEU A 127 -0.72 -6.12 5.21
C LEU A 127 -0.15 -6.40 6.60
N ALA A 128 0.32 -7.63 6.80
CA ALA A 128 0.69 -8.14 8.11
C ALA A 128 2.18 -8.41 8.20
N GLY A 129 2.74 -8.16 9.39
CA GLY A 129 4.08 -8.54 9.82
C GLY A 129 4.22 -8.24 11.31
N SER A 130 5.20 -8.84 11.98
CA SER A 130 5.39 -8.68 13.43
C SER A 130 6.32 -7.50 13.81
N ASP A 131 7.05 -6.96 12.84
CA ASP A 131 8.04 -5.89 13.03
C ASP A 131 7.97 -4.90 11.86
N ILE A 132 8.00 -3.60 12.15
CA ILE A 132 8.08 -2.52 11.17
C ILE A 132 9.30 -2.67 10.24
N ASN A 133 10.37 -3.32 10.69
CA ASN A 133 11.59 -3.54 9.92
C ASN A 133 11.60 -4.87 9.12
N ALA A 134 10.59 -5.72 9.28
CA ALA A 134 10.49 -6.98 8.55
C ALA A 134 10.45 -6.74 7.04
N ASN A 135 11.28 -7.43 6.25
CA ASN A 135 11.62 -7.00 4.88
C ASN A 135 11.61 -8.10 3.82
N ASN A 136 11.27 -9.34 4.19
CA ASN A 136 11.29 -10.53 3.34
C ASN A 136 12.61 -10.81 2.60
N GLU A 137 13.76 -10.33 3.08
CA GLU A 137 15.03 -10.57 2.39
C GLU A 137 15.51 -12.03 2.50
N GLN A 138 15.02 -12.78 3.50
CA GLN A 138 15.46 -14.16 3.80
C GLN A 138 14.30 -15.16 3.86
N SER A 139 13.13 -14.72 4.33
CA SER A 139 11.92 -15.52 4.43
C SER A 139 10.71 -14.61 4.31
N GLU A 140 9.62 -15.14 3.77
CA GLU A 140 8.41 -14.36 3.56
C GLU A 140 7.62 -14.22 4.88
N VAL A 141 7.85 -13.11 5.58
CA VAL A 141 7.29 -12.80 6.90
C VAL A 141 6.28 -11.66 6.88
N VAL A 142 6.29 -10.86 5.80
CA VAL A 142 5.31 -9.83 5.49
C VAL A 142 4.50 -10.27 4.30
N THR A 143 3.19 -10.43 4.49
CA THR A 143 2.25 -10.91 3.48
C THR A 143 0.89 -10.21 3.61
N LEU A 144 -0.05 -10.57 2.74
CA LEU A 144 -1.46 -10.22 2.92
C LEU A 144 -2.19 -11.34 3.64
N LEU A 145 -2.84 -10.99 4.75
CA LEU A 145 -3.81 -11.85 5.42
C LEU A 145 -5.20 -11.49 4.92
N VAL A 146 -5.94 -12.48 4.45
CA VAL A 146 -7.29 -12.31 3.89
C VAL A 146 -8.28 -13.08 4.74
N ASP A 147 -9.24 -12.37 5.32
CA ASP A 147 -10.35 -12.95 6.08
C ASP A 147 -11.66 -12.70 5.33
N THR A 148 -12.44 -13.76 5.08
CA THR A 148 -13.83 -13.64 4.63
C THR A 148 -14.73 -13.34 5.83
N LEU A 149 -15.57 -12.32 5.69
CA LEU A 149 -16.49 -11.86 6.74
C LEU A 149 -17.92 -12.32 6.45
N SER A 150 -18.84 -12.01 7.37
CA SER A 150 -20.20 -12.57 7.39
C SER A 150 -21.02 -12.25 6.14
N GLY A 151 -20.82 -11.07 5.55
CA GLY A 151 -21.66 -10.52 4.48
C GLY A 151 -23.07 -10.12 4.94
N ALA A 152 -23.36 -10.20 6.24
CA ALA A 152 -24.63 -9.80 6.84
C ALA A 152 -24.58 -8.33 7.29
N PHE A 153 -25.71 -7.62 7.27
CA PHE A 153 -25.70 -6.23 7.70
C PHE A 153 -25.34 -6.05 9.18
N GLU A 154 -24.37 -5.17 9.42
CA GLU A 154 -24.01 -4.69 10.75
C GLU A 154 -24.37 -3.21 10.87
N ALA A 155 -24.92 -2.80 12.03
CA ALA A 155 -25.28 -1.40 12.26
C ALA A 155 -24.04 -0.49 12.31
N SER A 156 -22.91 -1.05 12.76
CA SER A 156 -21.60 -0.45 12.80
C SER A 156 -20.55 -1.54 12.70
N ILE A 157 -19.44 -1.27 12.04
CA ILE A 157 -18.32 -2.22 11.91
C ILE A 157 -17.18 -1.73 12.79
N SER A 158 -16.62 -2.61 13.61
CA SER A 158 -15.46 -2.32 14.46
C SER A 158 -14.21 -3.02 13.93
N GLU A 159 -13.09 -2.31 13.89
CA GLU A 159 -11.81 -2.80 13.39
C GLU A 159 -10.67 -2.31 14.29
N THR A 160 -9.87 -3.23 14.83
CA THR A 160 -8.62 -2.87 15.50
C THR A 160 -7.48 -2.88 14.50
N LEU A 161 -6.86 -1.73 14.28
CA LEU A 161 -5.66 -1.59 13.46
C LEU A 161 -4.41 -1.80 14.34
N PRO A 162 -3.59 -2.83 14.08
CA PRO A 162 -2.30 -2.99 14.76
C PRO A 162 -1.39 -1.76 14.54
N PRO A 163 -0.38 -1.54 15.41
CA PRO A 163 0.64 -0.54 15.15
C PRO A 163 1.21 -0.69 13.75
N PHE A 164 1.35 0.43 13.05
CA PHE A 164 2.00 0.51 11.74
C PHE A 164 1.48 -0.52 10.72
N SER A 165 0.21 -0.38 10.36
CA SER A 165 -0.49 -1.36 9.52
C SER A 165 -1.37 -0.72 8.46
N ALA A 166 -1.68 -1.47 7.42
CA ALA A 166 -2.66 -1.12 6.40
C ALA A 166 -3.69 -2.25 6.29
N THR A 167 -4.98 -1.91 6.37
CA THR A 167 -6.10 -2.85 6.25
C THR A 167 -7.11 -2.31 5.26
N VAL A 168 -7.56 -3.14 4.33
CA VAL A 168 -8.72 -2.85 3.48
C VAL A 168 -9.91 -3.65 4.00
N LEU A 169 -11.01 -2.95 4.29
CA LEU A 169 -12.31 -3.57 4.52
C LEU A 169 -13.15 -3.44 3.26
N VAL A 170 -13.53 -4.58 2.69
CA VAL A 170 -14.50 -4.63 1.59
C VAL A 170 -15.89 -4.76 2.18
N LEU A 171 -16.72 -3.77 1.91
CA LEU A 171 -18.06 -3.61 2.44
C LEU A 171 -19.07 -3.52 1.29
N SER A 172 -20.31 -3.88 1.57
CA SER A 172 -21.40 -3.82 0.60
C SER A 172 -22.61 -3.07 1.16
N GLU A 173 -23.26 -2.27 0.30
CA GLU A 173 -24.55 -1.63 0.57
C GLU A 173 -25.73 -2.60 0.45
N VAL A 174 -25.48 -3.84 0.03
CA VAL A 174 -26.43 -4.96 -0.04
C VAL A 174 -25.88 -6.18 0.68
N GLU A 175 -26.72 -7.05 1.24
CA GLU A 175 -26.25 -8.32 1.79
C GLU A 175 -25.67 -9.20 0.67
N VAL A 176 -24.55 -9.83 0.97
CA VAL A 176 -23.87 -10.72 0.04
C VAL A 176 -23.64 -12.02 0.78
N GLY A 177 -24.01 -13.15 0.19
CA GLY A 177 -23.65 -14.45 0.75
C GLY A 177 -22.12 -14.61 0.82
N PRO A 178 -21.60 -15.58 1.61
CA PRO A 178 -20.16 -15.81 1.72
C PRO A 178 -19.54 -15.96 0.34
N GLN A 179 -18.60 -15.06 -0.01
CA GLN A 179 -17.89 -15.13 -1.29
C GLN A 179 -16.69 -16.05 -1.14
N PRO A 180 -16.45 -16.98 -2.07
CA PRO A 180 -15.22 -17.76 -2.08
C PRO A 180 -14.01 -16.83 -2.18
N ASP A 181 -12.88 -17.27 -1.61
CA ASP A 181 -11.63 -16.56 -1.77
C ASP A 181 -11.16 -16.70 -3.22
N VAL A 182 -11.36 -15.65 -4.02
CA VAL A 182 -10.74 -15.55 -5.33
C VAL A 182 -9.39 -14.90 -5.07
N ASP A 183 -8.34 -15.71 -5.00
CA ASP A 183 -6.98 -15.17 -5.04
C ASP A 183 -6.81 -14.49 -6.41
N PRO A 184 -6.56 -13.16 -6.45
CA PRO A 184 -6.31 -12.48 -7.70
C PRO A 184 -5.07 -13.02 -8.45
N ASP A 185 -4.22 -13.85 -7.82
CA ASP A 185 -3.11 -14.53 -8.49
C ASP A 185 -3.54 -15.77 -9.31
N THR A 186 -4.78 -16.24 -9.22
CA THR A 186 -5.31 -17.19 -10.21
C THR A 186 -5.70 -16.43 -11.47
N GLY A 187 -4.71 -16.08 -12.29
CA GLY A 187 -4.95 -15.74 -13.69
C GLY A 187 -5.76 -16.86 -14.38
N PRO A 188 -6.38 -16.60 -15.54
CA PRO A 188 -7.22 -17.59 -16.20
C PRO A 188 -6.40 -18.83 -16.59
N THR A 189 -6.49 -19.90 -15.79
CA THR A 189 -6.14 -21.26 -16.20
C THR A 189 -7.35 -21.85 -16.91
N ASP A 190 -7.38 -21.72 -18.23
CA ASP A 190 -7.80 -22.77 -19.19
C ASP A 190 -8.13 -22.14 -20.54
N VAL A 191 -7.14 -22.14 -21.43
CA VAL A 191 -7.40 -22.30 -22.87
C VAL A 191 -6.97 -23.72 -23.23
N THR A 192 -7.75 -24.69 -22.78
CA THR A 192 -7.80 -26.02 -23.43
C THR A 192 -9.05 -26.06 -24.28
N GLY A 193 -9.00 -25.33 -25.40
CA GLY A 193 -9.89 -25.51 -26.54
C GLY A 193 -9.07 -26.18 -27.64
N SER A 194 -9.18 -27.50 -27.72
CA SER A 194 -8.67 -28.35 -28.79
C SER A 194 -9.13 -27.90 -30.17
N ASP A 195 -8.20 -27.71 -31.08
CA ASP A 195 -8.32 -28.29 -32.42
C ASP A 195 -6.94 -28.45 -33.06
N ALA A 196 -6.57 -29.71 -33.26
CA ALA A 196 -5.47 -30.13 -34.10
C ALA A 196 -5.96 -30.18 -35.55
N THR A 197 -5.16 -29.71 -36.51
CA THR A 197 -4.65 -30.56 -37.62
C THR A 197 -3.68 -29.82 -38.57
N THR A 198 -2.48 -30.39 -38.65
CA THR A 198 -1.63 -30.67 -39.84
C THR A 198 -1.25 -29.59 -40.84
N GLY A 199 0.06 -29.45 -41.05
CA GLY A 199 0.63 -28.92 -42.30
C GLY A 199 2.15 -28.83 -42.21
N ALA A 200 2.84 -29.78 -42.82
CA ALA A 200 4.28 -29.98 -42.77
C ALA A 200 5.10 -29.01 -43.66
N ASP A 201 6.39 -28.94 -43.30
CA ASP A 201 7.59 -28.85 -44.15
C ASP A 201 7.95 -27.62 -44.99
N ASN A 202 9.24 -27.29 -44.83
CA ASN A 202 10.28 -26.78 -45.75
C ASN A 202 10.88 -25.43 -45.28
N THR A 203 12.19 -25.20 -45.15
CA THR A 203 13.39 -25.90 -45.65
C THR A 203 14.65 -25.29 -45.01
N SER A 204 15.59 -26.12 -44.57
CA SER A 204 17.07 -26.03 -44.63
C SER A 204 17.84 -24.67 -44.62
N GLN A 205 18.58 -24.42 -43.51
CA GLN A 205 20.04 -24.16 -43.33
C GLN A 205 20.85 -23.21 -44.26
N PRO A 206 22.10 -22.75 -43.89
CA PRO A 206 22.68 -22.34 -42.60
C PRO A 206 23.63 -21.09 -42.68
N ASP A 207 24.25 -20.74 -41.55
CA ASP A 207 25.53 -20.03 -41.31
C ASP A 207 25.77 -18.57 -41.73
N ALA A 208 25.89 -17.71 -40.71
CA ALA A 208 26.95 -16.69 -40.67
C ALA A 208 27.40 -16.49 -39.20
N ALA A 209 28.55 -17.09 -38.87
CA ALA A 209 29.37 -16.68 -37.75
C ALA A 209 30.20 -15.44 -38.13
N LEU A 210 30.78 -14.79 -37.09
CA LEU A 210 31.57 -13.54 -37.05
C LEU A 210 30.70 -12.31 -36.76
N ASP A 211 30.96 -11.47 -35.75
CA ASP A 211 32.19 -11.19 -35.03
C ASP A 211 31.87 -10.60 -33.63
N GLY A 212 32.75 -10.85 -32.67
CA GLY A 212 32.57 -10.41 -31.28
C GLY A 212 32.76 -8.91 -31.13
N THR A 213 31.80 -8.23 -30.51
CA THR A 213 32.07 -6.99 -29.75
C THR A 213 31.20 -6.96 -28.50
N SER A 214 31.87 -6.99 -27.35
CA SER A 214 31.32 -6.68 -26.05
C SER A 214 30.87 -5.22 -26.00
N SER A 215 29.57 -4.95 -25.85
CA SER A 215 29.11 -3.62 -25.45
C SER A 215 29.28 -3.47 -23.94
N GLN A 216 30.40 -2.86 -23.55
CA GLN A 216 30.53 -2.23 -22.24
C GLN A 216 29.64 -0.99 -22.22
N ASP A 217 28.55 -1.02 -21.45
CA ASP A 217 27.82 0.20 -21.10
C ASP A 217 28.62 0.96 -20.03
N VAL A 218 29.45 1.88 -20.52
CA VAL A 218 30.14 2.91 -19.75
C VAL A 218 29.15 4.05 -19.52
N TRP A 219 28.52 4.08 -18.34
CA TRP A 219 27.95 5.32 -17.81
C TRP A 219 29.01 5.98 -16.94
N GLY A 220 29.78 6.88 -17.56
CA GLY A 220 30.79 7.70 -16.92
C GLY A 220 30.15 8.65 -15.90
N ASP A 221 30.50 8.43 -14.64
CA ASP A 221 30.21 9.33 -13.54
C ASP A 221 31.28 10.43 -13.53
N THR A 222 30.87 11.66 -13.87
CA THR A 222 31.66 12.87 -13.63
C THR A 222 30.72 13.94 -13.11
N LEU A 223 30.46 13.88 -11.80
CA LEU A 223 29.97 15.04 -11.06
C LEU A 223 31.13 15.62 -10.25
N VAL A 224 31.51 16.81 -10.71
CA VAL A 224 32.50 17.71 -10.14
C VAL A 224 32.01 18.18 -8.77
N ASP A 225 32.94 18.13 -7.83
CA ASP A 225 32.93 18.70 -6.49
C ASP A 225 32.76 20.22 -6.56
N ASP A 226 31.65 20.74 -6.04
CA ASP A 226 31.52 22.15 -5.65
C ASP A 226 30.94 22.22 -4.24
N GLY A 227 31.85 22.24 -3.27
CA GLY A 227 31.55 22.39 -1.86
C GLY A 227 30.87 23.73 -1.53
N VAL A 228 29.78 23.66 -0.78
CA VAL A 228 29.36 24.72 0.14
C VAL A 228 28.86 24.08 1.43
N LYS A 229 29.64 24.22 2.51
CA LYS A 229 29.21 23.99 3.89
C LYS A 229 28.43 25.22 4.39
N PRO A 230 27.29 25.04 5.08
CA PRO A 230 26.85 26.01 6.06
C PRO A 230 27.36 25.62 7.45
N SER A 231 27.99 26.60 8.09
CA SER A 231 28.53 26.60 9.44
C SER A 231 27.48 26.38 10.52
N LYS A 232 27.90 25.71 11.60
CA LYS A 232 27.22 25.61 12.89
C LYS A 232 27.00 26.98 13.55
N SER A 233 25.85 27.12 14.20
CA SER A 233 25.65 27.82 15.48
C SER A 233 24.68 26.91 16.26
N GLY A 234 25.01 26.28 17.39
CA GLY A 234 25.58 26.91 18.58
C GLY A 234 24.44 27.57 19.36
N ASP A 235 23.74 26.82 20.21
CA ASP A 235 23.64 27.09 21.66
C ASP A 235 22.62 26.17 22.37
N ASP A 236 23.12 25.60 23.47
CA ASP A 236 22.48 25.38 24.78
C ASP A 236 21.25 24.46 24.97
N GLY A 237 21.55 23.27 25.52
CA GLY A 237 21.17 22.92 26.89
C GLY A 237 19.70 22.98 27.31
N CYS A 238 19.09 21.81 27.55
CA CYS A 238 18.48 21.41 28.84
C CYS A 238 17.69 20.10 28.71
N GLY A 239 18.05 19.12 29.55
CA GLY A 239 17.14 18.36 30.42
C GLY A 239 15.92 17.61 29.85
N CYS A 240 15.95 16.28 30.05
CA CYS A 240 14.83 15.41 30.48
C CYS A 240 13.52 15.44 29.65
N THR A 241 12.91 14.32 29.26
CA THR A 241 12.45 13.26 30.16
C THR A 241 11.98 12.06 29.32
N LEU A 242 12.40 10.85 29.67
CA LEU A 242 11.69 9.62 29.31
C LEU A 242 10.28 9.70 29.93
N TRP A 243 9.23 9.57 29.12
CA TRP A 243 7.93 9.13 29.62
C TRP A 243 7.50 7.88 28.86
N GLY A 244 7.60 6.76 29.56
CA GLY A 244 6.78 5.58 29.28
C GLY A 244 5.32 5.85 29.65
N SER A 245 4.45 5.10 28.98
CA SER A 245 2.99 5.16 28.92
C SER A 245 2.25 5.24 30.27
N PRO A 246 0.92 5.45 30.20
CA PRO A 246 0.08 4.30 30.47
C PRO A 246 -1.10 4.12 29.51
N GLN A 247 -1.48 2.86 29.38
CA GLN A 247 -2.79 2.37 28.98
C GLN A 247 -3.91 3.27 29.53
N GLY A 248 -4.78 3.75 28.64
CA GLY A 248 -6.05 4.39 28.98
C GLY A 248 -6.98 4.12 27.83
N GLY A 249 -8.17 3.58 28.12
CA GLY A 249 -9.18 3.22 27.12
C GLY A 249 -9.43 4.40 26.19
N ARG A 250 -8.86 4.34 24.99
CA ARG A 250 -9.11 5.34 23.95
C ARG A 250 -10.52 5.09 23.44
N ALA A 251 -11.32 6.15 23.35
CA ALA A 251 -12.56 6.09 22.61
C ALA A 251 -12.24 5.64 21.17
N PRO A 252 -13.07 4.77 20.57
CA PRO A 252 -12.83 4.34 19.21
C PRO A 252 -12.84 5.54 18.25
N VAL A 253 -11.95 5.51 17.27
CA VAL A 253 -11.93 6.48 16.17
C VAL A 253 -13.17 6.28 15.31
N LEU A 254 -13.97 7.32 15.15
CA LEU A 254 -15.19 7.25 14.36
C LEU A 254 -14.92 7.64 12.90
N VAL A 255 -15.37 6.80 11.97
CA VAL A 255 -15.33 7.03 10.52
C VAL A 255 -16.71 7.41 10.02
N LEU A 256 -16.80 8.58 9.38
CA LEU A 256 -18.01 9.09 8.71
C LEU A 256 -17.72 9.34 7.22
N PHE A 257 -18.66 8.97 6.35
CA PHE A 257 -18.55 9.21 4.90
C PHE A 257 -19.36 10.45 4.51
N GLY A 258 -18.73 11.35 3.76
CA GLY A 258 -19.35 12.59 3.29
C GLY A 258 -19.28 12.71 1.78
N ALA A 259 -20.37 13.18 1.16
CA ALA A 259 -20.36 13.62 -0.23
C ALA A 259 -19.77 15.03 -0.28
N TRP A 260 -18.54 15.18 -0.77
CA TRP A 260 -17.97 16.49 -1.10
C TRP A 260 -18.02 16.68 -2.61
N GLY A 261 -18.70 17.73 -3.06
CA GLY A 261 -18.61 18.18 -4.44
C GLY A 261 -17.19 18.65 -4.72
N PHE A 262 -16.59 18.13 -5.78
CA PHE A 262 -15.29 18.59 -6.28
C PHE A 262 -15.35 20.11 -6.54
N VAL A 263 -14.58 20.89 -5.79
CA VAL A 263 -14.25 22.26 -6.18
C VAL A 263 -13.24 22.15 -7.33
N ALA A 264 -13.73 22.28 -8.55
CA ALA A 264 -12.89 22.36 -9.75
C ALA A 264 -11.90 23.52 -9.59
N TRP A 265 -10.61 23.18 -9.49
CA TRP A 265 -9.51 24.14 -9.47
C TRP A 265 -9.42 24.81 -10.86
N ARG A 266 -10.12 25.93 -11.05
CA ARG A 266 -9.96 26.79 -12.22
C ARG A 266 -8.59 27.47 -12.15
N ARG A 267 -7.64 27.04 -12.99
CA ARG A 267 -6.46 27.83 -13.33
C ARG A 267 -6.91 29.22 -13.77
N ARG A 268 -6.54 30.27 -13.02
CA ARG A 268 -6.53 31.62 -13.57
C ARG A 268 -5.40 31.70 -14.59
N ARG A 269 -5.74 32.27 -15.74
CA ARG A 269 -4.86 32.47 -16.89
C ARG A 269 -3.67 33.35 -16.54
#